data_AF-A0A938R438-F1
#
_entry.id   AF-A0A938R438-F1
#
_cell.length_a   1.000
_cell.length_b   1.000
_cell.length_c   1.000
_cell.angle_alpha   90.00
_cell.angle_beta   90.00
_cell.angle_gamma   90.00
#
_symmetry.space_group_name_H-M   'P 1'
#
loop_
_entity.id
_entity.type
_entity.pdbx_description
1 polymer ?
#
loop_
_entity_poly.entity_id
_entity_poly.type
_entity_poly.pdbx_seq_one_letter_code
_entity_poly.pdbx_strand_id
1 'polypeptide(L)' 'MSREEELIKEGWEKRFTIDEPRLSEMAEQYRELGFEVLLEPVDLASEECNSCMAADPKRYKTIYTRKK' A
#
# COMPACT_ATOMS: atom_id res chain seq x y z
N MET A 1 -16.74 -6.43 -4.20
CA MET A 1 -15.99 -5.73 -3.15
C MET A 1 -14.57 -5.61 -3.65
N SER A 2 -13.95 -4.44 -3.53
CA SER A 2 -12.54 -4.27 -3.89
C SER A 2 -11.64 -4.87 -2.81
N ARG A 3 -10.39 -5.17 -3.17
CA ARG A 3 -9.39 -5.64 -2.21
C ARG A 3 -9.19 -4.65 -1.07
N GLU A 4 -9.23 -3.35 -1.37
CA GLU A 4 -9.15 -2.28 -0.38
C GLU A 4 -10.32 -2.34 0.63
N GLU A 5 -11.56 -2.52 0.15
CA GLU A 5 -12.74 -2.63 1.03
C GLU A 5 -12.64 -3.83 1.98
N GLU A 6 -12.08 -4.95 1.53
CA GLU A 6 -11.84 -6.14 2.37
C GLU A 6 -10.81 -5.85 3.46
N LEU A 7 -9.68 -5.24 3.08
CA LEU A 7 -8.61 -4.89 4.01
C LEU A 7 -9.08 -3.87 5.06
N ILE A 8 -9.86 -2.87 4.68
CA ILE A 8 -10.45 -1.92 5.62
C ILE A 8 -11.35 -2.63 6.64
N LYS A 9 -12.15 -3.62 6.21
CA LYS A 9 -12.99 -4.42 7.12
C LYS A 9 -12.17 -5.29 8.08
N GLU A 10 -10.98 -5.72 7.67
CA GLU A 10 -10.01 -6.44 8.51
C GLU A 10 -9.19 -5.53 9.45
N GLY A 11 -9.48 -4.22 9.43
CA GLY A 11 -8.85 -3.23 10.29
C GLY A 11 -7.54 -2.66 9.73
N TRP A 12 -7.24 -2.91 8.45
CA TRP A 12 -6.10 -2.28 7.78
C TRP A 12 -6.44 -0.85 7.35
N GLU A 13 -5.47 0.05 7.50
CA GLU A 13 -5.54 1.43 7.02
C GLU A 13 -4.65 1.59 5.79
N LYS A 14 -5.23 2.03 4.66
CA LYS A 14 -4.48 2.40 3.45
C LYS A 14 -3.61 3.62 3.74
N ARG A 15 -2.32 3.55 3.43
CA ARG A 15 -1.38 4.67 3.55
C ARG A 15 -1.18 5.35 2.20
N PHE A 16 -0.29 4.81 1.38
CA PHE A 16 0.06 5.38 0.08
C PHE A 16 0.65 4.33 -0.84
N THR A 17 0.58 4.61 -2.14
CA THR A 17 1.17 3.82 -3.21
C THR A 17 2.51 4.42 -3.62
N ILE A 18 3.59 3.64 -3.55
CA ILE A 18 4.94 4.11 -3.88
C ILE A 18 5.80 2.96 -4.42
N ASP A 19 6.92 3.29 -5.04
CA ASP A 19 7.93 2.35 -5.52
C ASP A 19 9.21 2.35 -4.67
N GLU A 20 10.12 1.46 -5.02
CA GLU A 20 11.42 1.36 -4.37
C GLU A 20 12.33 2.56 -4.71
N PRO A 21 13.23 2.96 -3.78
CA PRO A 21 13.51 2.31 -2.48
C PRO A 21 12.62 2.82 -1.33
N ARG A 22 11.79 3.86 -1.57
CA ARG A 22 10.99 4.51 -0.52
C ARG A 22 9.95 3.55 0.06
N LEU A 23 9.44 2.63 -0.76
CA LEU A 23 8.54 1.57 -0.33
C LEU A 23 9.14 0.78 0.85
N SER A 24 10.36 0.25 0.68
CA SER A 24 11.04 -0.50 1.73
C SER A 24 11.37 0.36 2.96
N GLU A 25 11.86 1.59 2.74
CA GLU A 25 12.20 2.54 3.82
C GLU A 25 10.97 2.86 4.70
N MET A 26 9.81 3.10 4.09
CA MET A 26 8.59 3.43 4.82
C MET A 26 7.98 2.20 5.52
N ALA A 27 8.02 1.05 4.86
CA ALA A 27 7.56 -0.20 5.45
C ALA A 27 8.37 -0.58 6.69
N GLU A 28 9.69 -0.37 6.68
CA GLU A 28 10.55 -0.57 7.85
C GLU A 28 10.21 0.41 8.97
N GLN A 29 10.11 1.71 8.67
CA GLN A 29 9.73 2.72 9.65
C GLN A 29 8.38 2.41 10.34
N TYR A 30 7.35 1.99 9.61
CA TYR A 30 6.08 1.61 10.23
C TYR A 30 6.21 0.39 11.15
N ARG A 31 7.03 -0.61 10.77
CA ARG A 31 7.28 -1.78 11.64
C ARG A 31 8.00 -1.38 12.92
N GLU A 32 8.98 -0.47 12.84
CA GLU A 32 9.70 0.07 14.01
C GLU A 32 8.78 0.86 14.94
N LEU A 33 7.83 1.60 14.38
CA LEU A 33 6.78 2.30 15.13
C LEU A 33 5.72 1.36 15.75
N GLY A 34 5.85 0.05 15.55
CA GLY A 34 5.00 -0.96 16.17
C GLY A 34 3.76 -1.35 15.37
N PHE A 35 3.64 -0.94 14.10
CA PHE A 35 2.55 -1.36 13.24
C PHE A 35 2.82 -2.74 12.62
N GLU A 36 1.75 -3.45 12.29
CA GLU A 36 1.79 -4.46 11.23
C GLU A 36 1.79 -3.75 9.87
N VAL A 37 2.54 -4.30 8.91
CA VAL A 37 2.66 -3.73 7.56
C VAL A 37 2.33 -4.80 6.52
N LEU A 38 1.40 -4.48 5.63
CA LEU A 38 1.02 -5.28 4.48
C LEU A 38 1.31 -4.47 3.21
N LEU A 39 1.92 -5.11 2.21
CA LEU A 39 2.20 -4.51 0.91
C LEU A 39 1.36 -5.22 -0.16
N GLU A 40 0.42 -4.50 -0.77
CA GLU A 40 -0.41 -5.02 -1.85
C GLU A 40 0.04 -4.43 -3.20
N PRO A 41 -0.15 -5.14 -4.32
CA PRO A 41 -0.05 -4.53 -5.64
C PRO A 41 -0.93 -3.28 -5.75
N VAL A 42 -0.50 -2.29 -6.53
CA VAL A 42 -1.35 -1.11 -6.79
C VAL A 42 -2.68 -1.52 -7.43
N ASP A 43 -3.78 -1.02 -6.87
CA ASP A 43 -5.09 -1.07 -7.52
C ASP A 43 -5.30 0.21 -8.34
N LEU A 44 -5.05 0.13 -9.65
CA LEU A 44 -5.18 1.27 -10.57
C LEU A 44 -6.60 1.85 -10.64
N ALA A 45 -7.63 1.07 -10.28
CA ALA A 45 -9.00 1.54 -10.25
C ALA A 45 -9.29 2.45 -9.03
N SER A 46 -8.46 2.36 -8.00
CA SER A 46 -8.56 3.16 -6.77
C SER A 46 -7.76 4.48 -6.82
N GLU A 47 -6.94 4.67 -7.86
CA GLU A 47 -6.00 5.80 -7.97
C GLU A 47 -6.50 6.83 -9.00
N GLU A 48 -6.66 8.09 -8.57
CA GLU A 48 -7.11 9.18 -9.46
C GLU A 48 -6.05 9.58 -10.51
N CYS A 49 -4.77 9.33 -10.22
CA CYS A 49 -3.65 9.56 -11.12
C CYS A 49 -2.79 8.29 -11.22
N ASN A 50 -2.97 7.54 -12.29
CA ASN A 50 -2.40 6.20 -12.43
C ASN A 50 -1.57 5.99 -13.70
N SER A 51 -1.32 7.02 -14.52
CA SER A 51 -0.66 6.86 -15.83
C SER A 51 0.77 6.28 -15.73
N CYS A 52 1.56 6.75 -14.76
CA CYS A 52 2.89 6.20 -14.47
C CYS A 52 2.82 4.79 -13.89
N MET A 53 1.81 4.51 -13.05
CA MET A 53 1.60 3.21 -12.43
C MET A 53 1.10 2.18 -13.44
N ALA A 54 0.25 2.58 -14.40
CA ALA A 54 -0.25 1.74 -15.46
C ALA A 54 0.85 1.30 -16.44
N ALA A 55 1.90 2.11 -16.61
CA ALA A 55 3.05 1.78 -17.44
C ALA A 55 3.89 0.63 -16.87
N ASP A 56 4.00 0.53 -15.53
CA ASP A 56 4.63 -0.60 -14.85
C ASP A 56 3.96 -0.87 -13.49
N PRO A 57 2.82 -1.58 -13.47
CA PRO A 57 2.06 -1.79 -12.23
C PRO A 57 2.79 -2.63 -11.20
N LYS A 58 3.75 -3.46 -11.63
CA LYS A 58 4.51 -4.35 -10.73
C LYS A 58 5.53 -3.58 -9.89
N ARG A 59 5.92 -2.39 -10.33
CA ARG A 59 6.86 -1.50 -9.65
C ARG A 59 6.26 -0.84 -8.42
N TYR A 60 4.95 -0.60 -8.42
CA TYR A 60 4.25 0.13 -7.37
C TYR A 60 3.50 -0.80 -6.44
N LYS A 61 3.56 -0.52 -5.15
CA LYS A 61 2.76 -1.20 -4.12
C LYS A 61 2.11 -0.18 -3.21
N THR A 62 0.94 -0.55 -2.71
CA THR A 62 0.21 0.21 -1.70
C THR A 62 0.59 -0.32 -0.32
N ILE A 63 1.03 0.57 0.55
CA ILE A 63 1.30 0.24 1.96
C ILE A 63 -0.01 0.29 2.74
N TYR A 64 -0.30 -0.79 3.45
CA TYR A 64 -1.35 -0.86 4.46
C TYR A 64 -0.73 -1.08 5.84
N THR A 65 -1.30 -0.46 6.85
CA THR A 65 -0.85 -0.61 8.24
C THR A 65 -1.99 -0.95 9.17
N ARG A 66 -1.72 -1.70 10.23
CA ARG A 66 -2.66 -1.94 11.32
C ARG A 66 -1.93 -1.85 12.65
N LYS A 67 -2.59 -1.34 13.69
CA LYS A 67 -2.04 -1.36 15.05
C LYS A 67 -1.99 -2.82 15.53
N LYS A 68 -0.86 -3.22 16.12
CA LYS A 68 -0.75 -4.48 16.84
C LYS A 68 -1.68 -4.51 18.06
#